data_AF-A0A6J4KGY5-F1
#
_entry.id   AF-A0A6J4KGY5-F1
#
_cell.length_a   1.000
_cell.length_b   1.000
_cell.length_c   1.000
_cell.angle_alpha   90.00
_cell.angle_beta   90.00
_cell.angle_gamma   90.00
#
_symmetry.space_group_name_H-M   'P 1'
#
loop_
_entity.id
_entity.type
_entity.pdbx_description
1 polymer ?
#
loop_
_entity_poly.entity_id
_entity_poly.type
_entity_poly.pdbx_seq_one_letter_code
_entity_poly.pdbx_strand_id
1 'polypeptide(L)'
;MWSRARSLGLLLLSTASLSTGLSGCDAAAETAANGLRPGAVADIERRDSAPADTVPAKPKRQIVPDVEVVVNIPSGRLELMAGGSVVKSYPVSVGSARYATPVGGYLLATVIWNPWWNPPPGSGWARNRKPEPPGPRNPMGRVKLHMDELIYIHGTTSEGRLGAPASHGCIRMSNADVVDLAKRLHRIAAPHADSAELERLARPGRNERHTVMARSIRMRVTYQVARLRGDRLHVYPNVYGKDVAFASAVKREMARAGMDTTEVPSLAMARLRQGAARGGASFALADIPHLRPEPPRPAAERGPALLGTPAVGAATALANASEPVPAAQEPAAPADSATVPLAEADDEP
;
A
#
# COMPACT_ATOMS: atom_id res chain seq x y z
N MET A 1 55.07 -9.65 33.95
CA MET A 1 54.59 -8.30 33.56
C MET A 1 53.07 -8.42 33.47
N TRP A 2 52.25 -8.28 34.53
CA TRP A 2 52.11 -7.14 35.46
C TRP A 2 51.97 -5.81 34.69
N SER A 3 50.94 -4.98 34.88
CA SER A 3 50.13 -4.82 36.11
C SER A 3 48.61 -4.67 35.89
N ARG A 4 47.85 -4.84 36.98
CA ARG A 4 46.44 -4.43 37.13
C ARG A 4 46.38 -2.98 37.62
N ALA A 5 45.28 -2.28 37.37
CA ALA A 5 44.90 -1.10 38.15
C ALA A 5 43.40 -1.16 38.52
N ARG A 6 43.13 -1.40 39.81
CA ARG A 6 41.87 -1.05 40.49
C ARG A 6 42.13 0.25 41.23
N SER A 7 41.15 1.15 41.28
CA SER A 7 41.08 2.20 42.30
C SER A 7 39.69 2.17 42.95
N LEU A 8 39.67 2.30 44.27
CA LEU A 8 38.52 2.12 45.14
C LEU A 8 38.65 3.12 46.30
N GLY A 9 37.54 3.69 46.75
CA GLY A 9 37.49 4.65 47.86
C GLY A 9 37.80 6.11 47.46
N LEU A 10 37.36 7.11 48.23
CA LEU A 10 36.78 7.03 49.58
C LEU A 10 35.75 8.16 49.82
N LEU A 11 34.69 7.87 50.59
CA LEU A 11 33.87 8.90 51.24
C LEU A 11 34.71 9.63 52.29
N LEU A 12 34.50 10.93 52.44
CA LEU A 12 34.57 11.57 53.77
C LEU A 12 33.38 12.51 53.96
N LEU A 13 32.68 12.30 55.06
CA LEU A 13 31.63 13.19 55.56
C LEU A 13 32.28 14.40 56.23
N SER A 14 31.60 15.55 56.17
CA SER A 14 31.51 16.41 57.35
C SER A 14 30.06 16.80 57.60
N THR A 15 29.56 16.36 58.75
CA THR A 15 28.48 16.98 59.52
C THR A 15 28.95 18.35 60.03
N ALA A 16 28.18 19.27 60.63
CA ALA A 16 26.78 19.33 61.10
C ALA A 16 26.32 20.83 60.98
N SER A 17 25.14 21.33 61.37
CA SER A 17 23.95 20.79 62.04
C SER A 17 22.75 21.73 61.83
N LEU A 18 21.52 21.17 61.93
CA LEU A 18 20.30 21.65 62.64
C LEU A 18 20.18 23.15 63.02
N SER A 19 19.02 23.83 62.97
CA SER A 19 17.59 23.44 63.02
C SER A 19 16.72 24.68 62.64
N THR A 20 15.37 24.71 62.50
CA THR A 20 14.24 23.76 62.71
C THR A 20 13.04 24.19 61.84
N GLY A 21 12.04 23.33 61.60
CA GLY A 21 10.73 23.73 61.04
C GLY A 21 9.88 22.55 60.57
N LEU A 22 8.97 22.07 61.42
CA LEU A 22 8.17 20.85 61.19
C LEU A 22 6.96 21.06 60.25
N SER A 23 6.63 19.99 59.54
CA SER A 23 5.32 19.37 59.22
C SER A 23 4.01 20.12 59.56
N GLY A 24 2.91 19.93 58.81
CA GLY A 24 2.68 19.08 57.64
C GLY A 24 1.17 18.82 57.41
N CYS A 25 0.83 18.47 56.16
CA CYS A 25 -0.39 17.80 55.63
C CYS A 25 -1.85 18.20 56.01
N ASP A 26 -2.66 18.18 54.94
CA ASP A 26 -4.07 17.78 54.81
C ASP A 26 -5.27 18.74 55.03
N ALA A 27 -5.94 18.96 53.90
CA ALA A 27 -7.39 19.01 53.61
C ALA A 27 -8.42 19.40 54.70
N ALA A 28 -9.20 20.45 54.38
CA ALA A 28 -10.67 20.40 54.38
C ALA A 28 -11.26 21.53 53.52
N ALA A 29 -12.53 21.38 53.12
CA ALA A 29 -13.29 22.42 52.42
C ALA A 29 -13.89 23.43 53.40
N GLU A 30 -14.12 24.67 52.95
CA GLU A 30 -15.15 25.50 53.58
C GLU A 30 -15.91 26.35 52.56
N THR A 31 -17.23 26.23 52.59
CA THR A 31 -18.17 27.00 51.76
C THR A 31 -18.93 27.91 52.71
N ALA A 32 -18.80 29.24 52.60
CA ALA A 32 -19.77 30.16 53.17
C ALA A 32 -19.74 31.55 52.52
N ALA A 33 -20.88 31.90 51.92
CA ALA A 33 -21.47 33.25 51.84
C ALA A 33 -20.55 34.48 51.76
N ASN A 34 -20.66 35.20 50.64
CA ASN A 34 -20.71 36.67 50.70
C ASN A 34 -21.87 37.20 49.85
N GLY A 35 -22.53 38.24 50.35
CA GLY A 35 -23.86 38.66 49.91
C GLY A 35 -23.91 39.44 48.60
N LEU A 36 -24.97 39.22 47.83
CA LEU A 36 -25.26 39.94 46.60
C LEU A 36 -25.72 41.37 46.91
N ARG A 37 -25.11 42.40 46.29
CA ARG A 37 -25.66 43.76 46.27
C ARG A 37 -26.68 43.89 45.12
N PRO A 38 -27.90 44.42 45.35
CA PRO A 38 -28.89 44.60 44.30
C PRO A 38 -28.51 45.78 43.39
N GLY A 39 -28.55 45.57 42.06
CA GLY A 39 -28.28 46.63 41.09
C GLY A 39 -27.73 46.19 39.72
N ALA A 40 -27.35 44.93 39.53
CA ALA A 40 -26.69 44.44 38.31
C ALA A 40 -27.58 43.48 37.47
N VAL A 41 -28.78 43.92 37.09
CA VAL A 41 -29.69 43.19 36.17
C VAL A 41 -30.41 44.16 35.23
N ALA A 42 -29.65 44.80 34.32
CA ALA A 42 -30.21 45.63 33.24
C ALA A 42 -29.37 45.70 31.95
N ASP A 43 -28.05 45.45 31.99
CA ASP A 43 -27.13 45.71 30.86
C ASP A 43 -26.54 44.46 30.15
N ILE A 44 -27.05 43.25 30.42
CA ILE A 44 -26.44 42.02 29.86
C ILE A 44 -26.93 41.70 28.43
N GLU A 45 -28.06 42.24 27.98
CA GLU A 45 -28.67 41.88 26.67
C GLU A 45 -28.23 42.76 25.49
N ARG A 46 -27.20 43.60 25.61
CA ARG A 46 -26.74 44.44 24.49
C ARG A 46 -25.25 44.75 24.43
N ARG A 47 -24.43 43.69 24.31
CA ARG A 47 -23.08 43.77 23.72
C ARG A 47 -22.84 42.66 22.71
N ASP A 48 -23.26 42.97 21.49
CA ASP A 48 -22.49 42.80 20.25
C ASP A 48 -21.81 41.45 20.01
N SER A 49 -22.52 40.66 19.21
CA SER A 49 -22.03 39.74 18.20
C SER A 49 -20.64 40.10 17.62
N ALA A 50 -19.58 39.67 18.28
CA ALA A 50 -18.28 39.52 17.62
C ALA A 50 -18.41 38.41 16.57
N PRO A 51 -18.01 38.62 15.30
CA PRO A 51 -17.97 37.54 14.34
C PRO A 51 -16.97 36.51 14.83
N ALA A 52 -17.42 35.26 14.99
CA ALA A 52 -16.56 34.16 15.42
C ALA A 52 -15.30 34.10 14.55
N ASP A 53 -14.12 34.02 15.19
CA ASP A 53 -12.83 33.97 14.51
C ASP A 53 -12.82 32.86 13.46
N THR A 54 -13.03 33.24 12.21
CA THR A 54 -12.96 32.31 11.08
C THR A 54 -11.50 31.93 10.89
N VAL A 55 -11.09 30.82 11.51
CA VAL A 55 -9.81 30.17 11.21
C VAL A 55 -9.72 30.08 9.69
N PRO A 56 -8.77 30.78 9.04
CA PRO A 56 -8.80 30.92 7.59
C PRO A 56 -8.69 29.53 6.97
N ALA A 57 -9.73 29.15 6.22
CA ALA A 57 -9.79 27.84 5.60
C ALA A 57 -8.52 27.59 4.79
N LYS A 58 -7.78 26.52 5.11
CA LYS A 58 -6.53 26.17 4.42
C LYS A 58 -6.75 26.29 2.91
N PRO A 59 -5.94 27.09 2.18
CA PRO A 59 -6.22 27.38 0.78
C PRO A 59 -6.34 26.08 -0.01
N LYS A 60 -7.47 25.90 -0.68
CA LYS A 60 -7.75 24.70 -1.49
C LYS A 60 -6.67 24.63 -2.58
N ARG A 61 -5.73 23.68 -2.45
CA ARG A 61 -4.64 23.54 -3.42
C ARG A 61 -5.22 23.30 -4.80
N GLN A 62 -4.76 24.09 -5.77
CA GLN A 62 -5.14 23.92 -7.16
C GLN A 62 -4.69 22.55 -7.65
N ILE A 63 -5.52 21.92 -8.47
CA ILE A 63 -5.16 20.69 -9.16
C ILE A 63 -4.40 21.04 -10.45
N VAL A 64 -3.44 20.21 -10.85
CA VAL A 64 -2.81 20.31 -12.18
C VAL A 64 -3.81 19.85 -13.25
N PRO A 65 -4.17 20.67 -14.26
CA PRO A 65 -5.04 20.24 -15.34
C PRO A 65 -4.35 19.18 -16.21
N ASP A 66 -5.16 18.35 -16.85
CA ASP A 66 -4.76 17.39 -17.89
C ASP A 66 -3.67 16.37 -17.53
N VAL A 67 -3.22 16.34 -16.27
CA VAL A 67 -2.26 15.36 -15.72
C VAL A 67 -2.91 14.49 -14.66
N GLU A 68 -2.69 13.18 -14.75
CA GLU A 68 -3.23 12.19 -13.81
C GLU A 68 -2.29 11.00 -13.63
N VAL A 69 -2.23 10.44 -12.43
CA VAL A 69 -1.60 9.13 -12.16
C VAL A 69 -2.67 8.05 -12.15
N VAL A 70 -2.65 7.12 -13.10
CA VAL A 70 -3.64 6.04 -13.21
C VAL A 70 -3.00 4.70 -12.87
N VAL A 71 -3.63 3.96 -11.96
CA VAL A 71 -3.26 2.58 -11.64
C VAL A 71 -4.43 1.68 -12.00
N ASN A 72 -4.22 0.74 -12.92
CA ASN A 72 -5.15 -0.36 -13.12
C ASN A 72 -4.60 -1.58 -12.38
N ILE A 73 -5.22 -1.93 -11.24
CA ILE A 73 -4.76 -2.98 -10.33
C ILE A 73 -4.38 -4.28 -11.07
N PRO A 74 -5.28 -4.92 -11.86
CA PRO A 74 -4.98 -6.17 -12.54
C PRO A 74 -3.96 -6.04 -13.68
N SER A 75 -3.60 -4.83 -14.13
CA SER A 75 -2.52 -4.67 -15.11
C SER A 75 -1.13 -4.67 -14.49
N GLY A 76 -0.99 -4.51 -13.17
CA GLY A 76 0.32 -4.38 -12.51
C GLY A 76 1.12 -3.16 -12.96
N ARG A 77 0.44 -2.07 -13.36
CA ARG A 77 1.09 -0.85 -13.89
C ARG A 77 0.54 0.44 -13.27
N LEU A 78 1.43 1.39 -13.04
CA LEU A 78 1.15 2.79 -12.74
C LEU A 78 1.55 3.65 -13.93
N GLU A 79 0.67 4.54 -14.35
CA GLU A 79 0.84 5.35 -15.55
C GLU A 79 0.69 6.83 -15.24
N LEU A 80 1.68 7.63 -15.62
CA LEU A 80 1.58 9.07 -15.65
C LEU A 80 0.97 9.49 -16.99
N MET A 81 -0.24 10.04 -16.94
CA MET A 81 -0.99 10.54 -18.08
C MET A 81 -0.79 12.05 -18.21
N ALA A 82 -0.69 12.56 -19.44
CA ALA A 82 -0.83 13.98 -19.76
C ALA A 82 -1.59 14.14 -21.09
N GLY A 83 -2.56 15.06 -21.14
CA GLY A 83 -3.35 15.30 -22.36
C GLY A 83 -4.05 14.05 -22.90
N GLY A 84 -4.52 13.18 -22.00
CA GLY A 84 -5.14 11.89 -22.33
C GLY A 84 -4.17 10.78 -22.77
N SER A 85 -2.88 11.08 -22.95
CA SER A 85 -1.85 10.14 -23.41
C SER A 85 -0.94 9.64 -22.28
N VAL A 86 -0.41 8.42 -22.41
CA VAL A 86 0.57 7.86 -21.46
C VAL A 86 1.93 8.51 -21.69
N VAL A 87 2.43 9.29 -20.72
CA VAL A 87 3.78 9.88 -20.76
C VAL A 87 4.83 8.89 -20.27
N LYS A 88 4.50 8.11 -19.24
CA LYS A 88 5.38 7.12 -18.63
C LYS A 88 4.55 6.04 -17.95
N SER A 89 5.02 4.81 -18.00
CA SER A 89 4.32 3.63 -17.50
C SER A 89 5.31 2.74 -16.76
N TYR A 90 5.03 2.42 -15.50
CA TYR A 90 5.92 1.74 -14.56
C TYR A 90 5.32 0.40 -14.12
N PRO A 91 6.12 -0.67 -13.95
CA PRO A 91 5.67 -1.89 -13.28
C PRO A 91 5.46 -1.63 -11.78
N VAL A 92 4.40 -2.16 -11.20
CA VAL A 92 4.12 -2.02 -9.77
C VAL A 92 3.66 -3.34 -9.14
N SER A 93 3.94 -3.53 -7.85
CA SER A 93 3.30 -4.57 -7.04
C SER A 93 2.20 -3.93 -6.19
N VAL A 94 0.96 -4.35 -6.43
CA VAL A 94 -0.23 -3.92 -5.68
C VAL A 94 -0.43 -4.80 -4.44
N GLY A 95 -1.43 -4.47 -3.63
CA GLY A 95 -1.90 -5.31 -2.53
C GLY A 95 -2.26 -6.72 -2.99
N SER A 96 -2.09 -7.73 -2.14
CA SER A 96 -2.57 -9.09 -2.40
C SER A 96 -4.10 -9.17 -2.32
N ALA A 97 -4.71 -10.30 -2.70
CA ALA A 97 -6.16 -10.47 -2.59
C ALA A 97 -6.70 -10.30 -1.15
N ARG A 98 -5.93 -10.70 -0.13
CA ARG A 98 -6.25 -10.53 1.29
C ARG A 98 -6.15 -9.07 1.75
N TYR A 99 -5.26 -8.29 1.14
CA TYR A 99 -4.99 -6.90 1.46
C TYR A 99 -5.13 -6.05 0.19
N ALA A 100 -6.31 -6.08 -0.41
CA ALA A 100 -6.57 -5.47 -1.70
C ALA A 100 -6.26 -3.96 -1.69
N THR A 101 -5.55 -3.47 -2.71
CA THR A 101 -5.38 -2.02 -2.89
C THR A 101 -6.77 -1.39 -3.12
N PRO A 102 -7.14 -0.35 -2.37
CA PRO A 102 -8.45 0.30 -2.52
C PRO A 102 -8.57 0.96 -3.90
N VAL A 103 -9.76 0.87 -4.48
CA VAL A 103 -10.13 1.60 -5.70
C VAL A 103 -10.71 2.95 -5.31
N GLY A 104 -10.39 4.00 -6.07
CA GLY A 104 -10.80 5.35 -5.70
C GLY A 104 -10.06 6.45 -6.46
N GLY A 105 -10.45 7.69 -6.18
CA GLY A 105 -9.74 8.90 -6.59
C GLY A 105 -8.96 9.47 -5.42
N TYR A 106 -7.72 9.88 -5.66
CA TYR A 106 -6.77 10.37 -4.66
C TYR A 106 -6.10 11.67 -5.15
N LEU A 107 -5.47 12.42 -4.24
CA LEU A 107 -4.73 13.63 -4.56
C LEU A 107 -3.28 13.52 -4.05
N LEU A 108 -2.33 13.40 -4.97
CA LEU A 108 -0.92 13.43 -4.66
C LEU A 108 -0.49 14.88 -4.43
N ALA A 109 -0.08 15.20 -3.21
CA ALA A 109 0.19 16.58 -2.76
C ALA A 109 1.51 16.75 -1.99
N THR A 110 2.15 15.65 -1.57
CA THR A 110 3.41 15.66 -0.82
C THR A 110 4.27 14.47 -1.25
N VAL A 111 5.56 14.72 -1.46
CA VAL A 111 6.59 13.70 -1.67
C VAL A 111 7.41 13.57 -0.38
N ILE A 112 7.61 12.35 0.12
CA ILE A 112 8.49 12.07 1.25
C ILE A 112 9.72 11.32 0.72
N TRP A 113 10.87 11.99 0.72
CA TRP A 113 12.15 11.44 0.28
C TRP A 113 12.86 10.74 1.43
N ASN A 114 13.46 9.59 1.14
CA ASN A 114 14.14 8.73 2.11
C ASN A 114 13.27 8.54 3.38
N PRO A 115 12.05 7.98 3.27
CA PRO A 115 11.10 7.90 4.37
C PRO A 115 11.56 7.01 5.52
N TRP A 116 11.13 7.32 6.74
CA TRP A 116 11.05 6.33 7.81
C TRP A 116 9.97 5.30 7.48
N TRP A 117 10.21 4.04 7.84
CA TRP A 117 9.15 3.06 7.91
C TRP A 117 8.68 2.91 9.35
N ASN A 118 7.41 3.21 9.59
CA ASN A 118 6.71 2.91 10.84
C ASN A 118 5.75 1.73 10.58
N PRO A 119 5.90 0.60 11.31
CA PRO A 119 4.95 -0.50 11.28
C PRO A 119 3.52 -0.01 11.57
N PRO A 120 2.51 -0.41 10.78
CA PRO A 120 1.14 0.03 11.03
C PRO A 120 0.62 -0.56 12.36
N PRO A 121 0.10 0.28 13.28
CA PRO A 121 -0.35 -0.18 14.60
C PRO A 121 -1.52 -1.17 14.47
N GLY A 122 -1.62 -2.09 15.43
CA GLY A 122 -2.67 -3.13 15.45
C GLY A 122 -2.59 -4.20 14.34
N SER A 123 -1.70 -4.05 13.35
CA SER A 123 -1.58 -4.99 12.24
C SER A 123 -0.86 -6.28 12.66
N GLY A 124 -1.58 -7.41 12.66
CA GLY A 124 -1.02 -8.71 13.06
C GLY A 124 0.25 -9.10 12.31
N TRP A 125 0.34 -8.83 11.00
CA TRP A 125 1.52 -9.10 10.17
C TRP A 125 2.76 -8.26 10.54
N ALA A 126 2.57 -7.16 11.26
CA ALA A 126 3.63 -6.21 11.64
C ALA A 126 3.96 -6.24 13.14
N ARG A 127 3.31 -7.13 13.93
CA ARG A 127 3.35 -7.15 15.41
C ARG A 127 4.75 -7.07 16.01
N ASN A 128 5.71 -7.78 15.41
CA ASN A 128 7.10 -7.89 15.91
C ASN A 128 8.09 -6.98 15.17
N ARG A 129 7.62 -6.18 14.20
CA ARG A 129 8.47 -5.27 13.43
C ARG A 129 8.68 -3.96 14.20
N LYS A 130 9.85 -3.36 14.06
CA LYS A 130 10.23 -2.07 14.68
C LYS A 130 10.31 -0.97 13.61
N PRO A 131 10.23 0.32 13.99
CA PRO A 131 10.52 1.41 13.06
C PRO A 131 11.92 1.27 12.45
N GLU A 132 12.03 1.32 11.12
CA GLU A 132 13.32 1.26 10.40
C GLU A 132 13.65 2.67 9.86
N PRO A 133 14.87 3.19 10.13
CA PRO A 133 15.30 4.49 9.63
C PRO A 133 15.50 4.49 8.10
N PRO A 134 15.69 5.66 7.48
CA PRO A 134 16.01 5.74 6.06
C PRO A 134 17.32 5.02 5.73
N GLY A 135 17.28 4.02 4.85
CA GLY A 135 18.45 3.22 4.49
C GLY A 135 18.12 1.99 3.62
N PRO A 136 19.13 1.17 3.25
CA PRO A 136 18.97 0.06 2.30
C PRO A 136 18.01 -1.05 2.73
N ARG A 137 17.76 -1.23 4.04
CA ARG A 137 16.82 -2.24 4.58
C ARG A 137 15.39 -1.74 4.73
N ASN A 138 15.15 -0.44 4.51
CA ASN A 138 13.87 0.18 4.78
C ASN A 138 12.82 -0.27 3.73
N PRO A 139 11.71 -0.91 4.13
CA PRO A 139 10.75 -1.48 3.17
C PRO A 139 9.88 -0.42 2.45
N MET A 140 9.93 0.85 2.86
CA MET A 140 9.38 2.00 2.13
C MET A 140 10.35 2.53 1.04
N GLY A 141 11.59 2.04 1.02
CA GLY A 141 12.60 2.36 0.02
C GLY A 141 12.96 3.84 0.00
N ARG A 142 13.11 4.39 -1.22
CA ARG A 142 13.67 5.73 -1.44
C ARG A 142 12.67 6.87 -1.44
N VAL A 143 11.38 6.62 -1.69
CA VAL A 143 10.30 7.62 -1.71
C VAL A 143 9.00 7.00 -1.21
N LYS A 144 8.19 7.81 -0.52
CA LYS A 144 6.80 7.55 -0.14
C LYS A 144 5.90 8.70 -0.64
N LEU A 145 4.80 8.37 -1.29
CA LEU A 145 3.71 9.28 -1.70
C LEU A 145 2.44 8.87 -0.96
N HIS A 146 1.75 9.82 -0.34
CA HIS A 146 0.50 9.57 0.38
C HIS A 146 -0.67 9.43 -0.59
N MET A 147 -1.47 8.37 -0.45
CA MET A 147 -2.76 8.22 -1.13
C MET A 147 -3.91 8.37 -0.14
N ASP A 148 -3.86 7.58 0.94
CA ASP A 148 -4.90 7.41 1.95
C ASP A 148 -4.22 7.11 3.31
N GLU A 149 -4.96 7.13 4.42
CA GLU A 149 -4.44 7.16 5.79
C GLU A 149 -3.25 6.20 6.04
N LEU A 150 -3.37 4.95 5.60
CA LEU A 150 -2.32 3.92 5.71
C LEU A 150 -1.90 3.31 4.35
N ILE A 151 -2.29 3.93 3.22
CA ILE A 151 -2.00 3.42 1.86
C ILE A 151 -1.13 4.42 1.09
N TYR A 152 -0.05 3.91 0.50
CA TYR A 152 1.01 4.70 -0.11
C TYR A 152 1.43 4.13 -1.46
N ILE A 153 1.93 5.00 -2.36
CA ILE A 153 2.90 4.55 -3.38
C ILE A 153 4.29 4.68 -2.75
N HIS A 154 5.12 3.63 -2.81
CA HIS A 154 6.47 3.68 -2.25
C HIS A 154 7.50 2.81 -2.97
N GLY A 155 8.79 3.10 -2.76
CA GLY A 155 9.88 2.22 -3.18
C GLY A 155 9.93 0.93 -2.35
N THR A 156 10.71 -0.07 -2.74
CA THR A 156 10.78 -1.32 -1.96
C THR A 156 12.16 -1.95 -2.01
N THR A 157 12.52 -2.75 -1.00
CA THR A 157 13.71 -3.61 -1.02
C THR A 157 13.47 -4.88 -1.84
N SER A 158 12.23 -5.39 -1.85
CA SER A 158 11.84 -6.62 -2.54
C SER A 158 11.56 -6.42 -4.04
N GLU A 159 12.47 -5.80 -4.79
CA GLU A 159 12.23 -5.43 -6.20
C GLU A 159 11.96 -6.65 -7.11
N GLY A 160 12.51 -7.83 -6.78
CA GLY A 160 12.20 -9.09 -7.47
C GLY A 160 10.75 -9.58 -7.36
N ARG A 161 9.90 -8.93 -6.54
CA ARG A 161 8.46 -9.22 -6.41
C ARG A 161 7.56 -8.20 -7.14
N LEU A 162 8.13 -7.26 -7.90
CA LEU A 162 7.37 -6.28 -8.69
C LEU A 162 6.56 -6.97 -9.81
N GLY A 163 5.38 -6.44 -10.11
CA GLY A 163 4.43 -7.02 -11.06
C GLY A 163 3.45 -8.05 -10.47
N ALA A 164 3.74 -8.61 -9.29
CA ALA A 164 2.82 -9.50 -8.57
C ALA A 164 1.97 -8.77 -7.50
N PRO A 165 0.71 -9.16 -7.25
CA PRO A 165 -0.11 -8.67 -6.13
C PRO A 165 0.42 -9.24 -4.79
N ALA A 166 1.33 -8.52 -4.13
CA ALA A 166 2.14 -9.06 -3.01
C ALA A 166 2.29 -8.10 -1.81
N SER A 167 1.65 -6.92 -1.84
CA SER A 167 1.74 -5.94 -0.76
C SER A 167 0.60 -6.07 0.27
N HIS A 168 0.70 -5.33 1.37
CA HIS A 168 -0.39 -5.13 2.35
C HIS A 168 -1.25 -3.90 2.00
N GLY A 169 -1.72 -3.81 0.75
CA GLY A 169 -2.59 -2.72 0.23
C GLY A 169 -1.87 -1.59 -0.50
N CYS A 170 -0.63 -1.27 -0.13
CA CYS A 170 0.19 -0.24 -0.78
C CYS A 170 0.58 -0.58 -2.23
N ILE A 171 1.08 0.41 -2.97
CA ILE A 171 1.59 0.26 -4.34
C ILE A 171 3.11 0.37 -4.30
N ARG A 172 3.80 -0.76 -4.47
CA ARG A 172 5.27 -0.84 -4.46
C ARG A 172 5.83 -0.64 -5.87
N MET A 173 6.94 0.10 -5.93
CA MET A 173 7.71 0.40 -7.14
C MET A 173 9.19 0.07 -6.90
N SER A 174 9.98 -0.07 -7.97
CA SER A 174 11.45 -0.05 -7.82
C SER A 174 11.89 1.30 -7.26
N ASN A 175 13.04 1.33 -6.59
CA ASN A 175 13.59 2.57 -6.04
C ASN A 175 13.99 3.56 -7.14
N ALA A 176 14.40 3.07 -8.31
CA ALA A 176 14.65 3.90 -9.48
C ALA A 176 13.35 4.52 -10.04
N ASP A 177 12.31 3.70 -10.22
CA ASP A 177 11.04 4.16 -10.80
C ASP A 177 10.29 5.13 -9.89
N VAL A 178 10.27 4.87 -8.57
CA VAL A 178 9.59 5.78 -7.62
C VAL A 178 10.28 7.14 -7.53
N VAL A 179 11.61 7.19 -7.68
CA VAL A 179 12.39 8.42 -7.74
C VAL A 179 12.15 9.17 -9.06
N ASP A 180 12.13 8.48 -10.21
CA ASP A 180 11.76 9.10 -11.49
C ASP A 180 10.33 9.65 -11.48
N LEU A 181 9.36 8.89 -10.95
CA LEU A 181 7.98 9.34 -10.75
C LEU A 181 7.94 10.59 -9.87
N ALA A 182 8.56 10.56 -8.70
CA ALA A 182 8.60 11.69 -7.77
C ALA A 182 9.19 12.95 -8.39
N LYS A 183 10.30 12.83 -9.14
CA LYS A 183 10.93 13.93 -9.87
C LYS A 183 10.05 14.48 -11.01
N ARG A 184 9.20 13.64 -11.63
CA ARG A 184 8.22 14.10 -12.64
C ARG A 184 7.07 14.84 -11.98
N LEU A 185 6.44 14.24 -10.97
CA LEU A 185 5.33 14.84 -10.22
C LEU A 185 5.74 16.19 -9.63
N HIS A 186 6.93 16.27 -9.02
CA HIS A 186 7.45 17.52 -8.46
C HIS A 186 7.61 18.62 -9.52
N ARG A 187 8.28 18.35 -10.65
CA ARG A 187 8.44 19.35 -11.73
C ARG A 187 7.11 19.80 -12.34
N ILE A 188 6.13 18.90 -12.44
CA ILE A 188 4.79 19.22 -12.95
C ILE A 188 4.01 20.10 -11.96
N ALA A 189 4.08 19.79 -10.67
CA ALA A 189 3.28 20.45 -9.64
C ALA A 189 3.96 21.64 -8.94
N ALA A 190 5.27 21.83 -9.18
CA ALA A 190 6.09 22.94 -8.71
C ALA A 190 7.12 23.32 -9.80
N PRO A 191 6.68 23.89 -10.94
CA PRO A 191 7.55 24.14 -12.12
C PRO A 191 8.64 25.19 -11.90
N HIS A 192 8.57 25.98 -10.82
CA HIS A 192 9.58 26.97 -10.44
C HIS A 192 10.49 26.49 -9.30
N ALA A 193 10.41 25.21 -8.91
CA ALA A 193 11.31 24.65 -7.91
C ALA A 193 12.73 24.50 -8.46
N ASP A 194 13.73 24.72 -7.61
CA ASP A 194 15.13 24.53 -7.96
C ASP A 194 15.41 23.06 -8.34
N SER A 195 15.92 22.88 -9.55
CA SER A 195 16.28 21.55 -10.06
C SER A 195 17.50 20.98 -9.34
N ALA A 196 18.44 21.80 -8.90
CA ALA A 196 19.58 21.33 -8.11
C ALA A 196 19.13 20.81 -6.74
N GLU A 197 18.17 21.49 -6.09
CA GLU A 197 17.54 20.99 -4.88
C GLU A 197 16.79 19.68 -5.09
N LEU A 198 16.01 19.55 -6.18
CA LEU A 198 15.33 18.30 -6.50
C LEU A 198 16.32 17.13 -6.67
N GLU A 199 17.45 17.34 -7.35
CA GLU A 199 18.50 16.33 -7.44
C GLU A 199 19.18 16.04 -6.10
N ARG A 200 19.30 17.03 -5.21
CA ARG A 200 19.82 16.83 -3.84
C ARG A 200 18.87 15.97 -3.01
N LEU A 201 17.56 16.21 -3.09
CA LEU A 201 16.51 15.43 -2.42
C LEU A 201 16.43 13.99 -2.94
N ALA A 202 16.62 13.79 -4.24
CA ALA A 202 16.58 12.48 -4.89
C ALA A 202 17.77 11.56 -4.56
N ARG A 203 18.88 12.09 -4.02
CA ARG A 203 20.05 11.28 -3.62
C ARG A 203 19.76 10.40 -2.40
N PRO A 204 20.39 9.21 -2.30
CA PRO A 204 20.34 8.40 -1.09
C PRO A 204 20.77 9.21 0.13
N GLY A 205 20.01 9.14 1.21
CA GLY A 205 20.25 9.90 2.42
C GLY A 205 19.69 9.21 3.66
N ARG A 206 20.24 9.58 4.82
CA ARG A 206 19.83 9.04 6.13
C ARG A 206 18.70 9.84 6.80
N ASN A 207 18.30 10.95 6.20
CA ASN A 207 17.31 11.88 6.75
C ASN A 207 16.08 11.90 5.86
N GLU A 208 14.92 11.70 6.46
CA GLU A 208 13.62 11.91 5.81
C GLU A 208 13.45 13.39 5.47
N ARG A 209 12.94 13.69 4.27
CA ARG A 209 12.64 15.06 3.83
C ARG A 209 11.30 15.13 3.14
N HIS A 210 10.47 16.09 3.54
CA HIS A 210 9.13 16.28 3.00
C HIS A 210 9.15 17.43 1.98
N THR A 211 8.55 17.20 0.82
CA THR A 211 8.41 18.20 -0.24
C THR A 211 6.94 18.36 -0.57
N VAL A 212 6.39 19.48 -0.13
CA VAL A 212 5.00 19.86 -0.37
C VAL A 212 4.89 20.42 -1.80
N MET A 213 4.04 19.83 -2.63
CA MET A 213 3.82 20.33 -3.99
C MET A 213 2.83 21.50 -3.96
N ALA A 214 3.12 22.56 -4.74
CA ALA A 214 2.29 23.75 -4.81
C ALA A 214 0.89 23.46 -5.38
N ARG A 215 0.81 22.47 -6.27
CA ARG A 215 -0.43 21.93 -6.85
C ARG A 215 -0.59 20.46 -6.50
N SER A 216 -1.82 19.97 -6.46
CA SER A 216 -2.11 18.54 -6.32
C SER A 216 -2.24 17.88 -7.68
N ILE A 217 -1.74 16.64 -7.82
CA ILE A 217 -1.95 15.82 -9.03
C ILE A 217 -3.05 14.80 -8.74
N ARG A 218 -4.02 14.65 -9.65
CA ARG A 218 -5.06 13.62 -9.52
C ARG A 218 -4.42 12.24 -9.64
N MET A 219 -4.88 11.31 -8.82
CA MET A 219 -4.58 9.91 -8.96
C MET A 219 -5.88 9.10 -8.96
N ARG A 220 -5.89 7.99 -9.71
CA ARG A 220 -7.05 7.10 -9.79
C ARG A 220 -6.60 5.64 -9.76
N VAL A 221 -7.16 4.88 -8.83
CA VAL A 221 -6.98 3.42 -8.76
C VAL A 221 -8.25 2.74 -9.27
N THR A 222 -8.09 1.87 -10.25
CA THR A 222 -9.18 1.19 -10.96
C THR A 222 -8.97 -0.32 -11.01
N TYR A 223 -10.05 -1.07 -11.17
CA TYR A 223 -10.03 -2.52 -11.36
C TYR A 223 -10.72 -2.87 -12.68
N GLN A 224 -9.96 -2.87 -13.78
CA GLN A 224 -10.46 -3.14 -15.13
C GLN A 224 -9.78 -4.38 -15.71
N VAL A 225 -10.54 -5.48 -15.82
CA VAL A 225 -10.06 -6.76 -16.40
C VAL A 225 -10.03 -6.78 -17.94
N ALA A 226 -10.59 -5.76 -18.58
CA ALA A 226 -10.45 -5.48 -20.01
C ALA A 226 -10.33 -3.96 -20.20
N ARG A 227 -9.49 -3.51 -21.13
CA ARG A 227 -9.32 -2.09 -21.50
C ARG A 227 -8.82 -1.94 -22.92
N LEU A 228 -9.47 -1.09 -23.72
CA LEU A 228 -8.97 -0.70 -25.04
C LEU A 228 -7.78 0.27 -24.93
N ARG A 229 -6.76 0.11 -25.79
CA ARG A 229 -5.67 1.08 -26.02
C ARG A 229 -5.34 1.13 -27.50
N GLY A 230 -5.62 2.25 -28.16
CA GLY A 230 -5.51 2.34 -29.62
C GLY A 230 -6.40 1.28 -30.28
N ASP A 231 -5.82 0.50 -31.17
CA ASP A 231 -6.43 -0.64 -31.87
C ASP A 231 -6.34 -1.97 -31.10
N ARG A 232 -5.83 -1.98 -29.84
CA ARG A 232 -5.60 -3.22 -29.08
C ARG A 232 -6.52 -3.34 -27.87
N LEU A 233 -7.22 -4.47 -27.77
CA LEU A 233 -7.91 -4.88 -26.55
C LEU A 233 -6.90 -5.57 -25.62
N HIS A 234 -6.65 -4.96 -24.46
CA HIS A 234 -5.89 -5.59 -23.38
C HIS A 234 -6.84 -6.28 -22.41
N VAL A 235 -6.50 -7.49 -21.99
CA VAL A 235 -7.21 -8.27 -20.98
C VAL A 235 -6.26 -8.69 -19.87
N TYR A 236 -6.76 -8.73 -18.63
CA TYR A 236 -5.94 -8.82 -17.42
C TYR A 236 -6.49 -9.87 -16.45
N PRO A 237 -5.62 -10.52 -15.64
CA PRO A 237 -6.03 -11.51 -14.66
C PRO A 237 -6.97 -10.93 -13.60
N ASN A 238 -7.90 -11.75 -13.10
CA ASN A 238 -8.76 -11.38 -11.97
C ASN A 238 -8.00 -11.56 -10.64
N VAL A 239 -6.98 -10.73 -10.41
CA VAL A 239 -6.01 -10.86 -9.31
C VAL A 239 -6.61 -10.93 -7.90
N TYR A 240 -7.82 -10.42 -7.70
CA TYR A 240 -8.53 -10.43 -6.40
C TYR A 240 -9.71 -11.39 -6.34
N GLY A 241 -9.93 -12.22 -7.37
CA GLY A 241 -11.06 -13.16 -7.40
C GLY A 241 -12.45 -12.50 -7.33
N LYS A 242 -12.54 -11.17 -7.50
CA LYS A 242 -13.80 -10.41 -7.44
C LYS A 242 -14.76 -10.93 -8.51
N ASP A 243 -16.05 -10.97 -8.20
CA ASP A 243 -17.03 -11.25 -9.26
C ASP A 243 -17.02 -10.08 -10.26
N VAL A 244 -16.49 -10.37 -11.45
CA VAL A 244 -16.35 -9.44 -12.54
C VAL A 244 -16.89 -10.11 -13.79
N ALA A 245 -17.95 -9.52 -14.34
CA ALA A 245 -18.55 -9.95 -15.60
C ALA A 245 -17.56 -9.70 -16.76
N PHE A 246 -16.56 -10.57 -16.91
CA PHE A 246 -15.45 -10.43 -17.86
C PHE A 246 -15.95 -10.27 -19.29
N ALA A 247 -16.97 -11.03 -19.68
CA ALA A 247 -17.61 -10.92 -20.98
C ALA A 247 -18.22 -9.52 -21.19
N SER A 248 -18.97 -9.01 -20.21
CA SER A 248 -19.54 -7.65 -20.26
C SER A 248 -18.47 -6.56 -20.24
N ALA A 249 -17.35 -6.79 -19.56
CA ALA A 249 -16.20 -5.90 -19.58
C ALA A 249 -15.57 -5.84 -20.98
N VAL A 250 -15.28 -6.99 -21.60
CA VAL A 250 -14.80 -7.09 -22.99
C VAL A 250 -15.77 -6.43 -23.97
N LYS A 251 -17.06 -6.79 -23.93
CA LYS A 251 -18.09 -6.24 -24.83
C LYS A 251 -18.16 -4.71 -24.70
N ARG A 252 -18.13 -4.15 -23.49
CA ARG A 252 -18.11 -2.69 -23.30
C ARG A 252 -16.90 -2.01 -23.96
N GLU A 253 -15.71 -2.59 -23.85
CA GLU A 253 -14.51 -1.99 -24.47
C GLU A 253 -14.53 -2.13 -26.01
N MET A 254 -15.06 -3.22 -26.55
CA MET A 254 -15.26 -3.40 -27.99
C MET A 254 -16.34 -2.45 -28.55
N ALA A 255 -17.46 -2.29 -27.85
CA ALA A 255 -18.52 -1.35 -28.23
C ALA A 255 -18.03 0.12 -28.22
N ARG A 256 -17.12 0.48 -27.30
CA ARG A 256 -16.43 1.79 -27.31
C ARG A 256 -15.55 2.01 -28.54
N ALA A 257 -15.09 0.95 -29.20
CA ALA A 257 -14.38 1.01 -30.48
C ALA A 257 -15.32 1.02 -31.70
N GLY A 258 -16.65 1.09 -31.50
CA GLY A 258 -17.63 1.02 -32.57
C GLY A 258 -17.84 -0.39 -33.14
N MET A 259 -17.34 -1.44 -32.48
CA MET A 259 -17.58 -2.82 -32.92
C MET A 259 -18.97 -3.31 -32.55
N ASP A 260 -19.57 -4.12 -33.42
CA ASP A 260 -20.70 -4.97 -33.03
C ASP A 260 -20.23 -5.96 -31.95
N THR A 261 -21.03 -6.09 -30.89
CA THR A 261 -20.74 -6.98 -29.75
C THR A 261 -21.89 -7.93 -29.45
N THR A 262 -22.92 -7.94 -30.29
CA THR A 262 -24.05 -8.87 -30.22
C THR A 262 -23.51 -10.30 -30.30
N GLU A 263 -22.63 -10.57 -31.27
CA GLU A 263 -22.03 -11.88 -31.56
C GLU A 263 -20.50 -11.92 -31.39
N VAL A 264 -19.94 -11.49 -30.24
CA VAL A 264 -18.53 -11.81 -29.94
C VAL A 264 -18.38 -13.35 -29.86
N PRO A 265 -17.63 -14.02 -30.77
CA PRO A 265 -17.69 -15.47 -30.88
C PRO A 265 -17.23 -16.16 -29.60
N SER A 266 -17.89 -17.25 -29.21
CA SER A 266 -17.57 -18.01 -27.97
C SER A 266 -16.09 -18.43 -27.92
N LEU A 267 -15.51 -18.79 -29.07
CA LEU A 267 -14.09 -19.11 -29.21
C LEU A 267 -13.19 -17.88 -28.93
N ALA A 268 -13.51 -16.72 -29.50
CA ALA A 268 -12.76 -15.49 -29.24
C ALA A 268 -12.81 -15.13 -27.75
N MET A 269 -14.00 -15.18 -27.13
CA MET A 269 -14.17 -14.94 -25.70
C MET A 269 -13.38 -15.94 -24.83
N ALA A 270 -13.34 -17.22 -25.20
CA ALA A 270 -12.55 -18.23 -24.51
C ALA A 270 -11.04 -17.92 -24.55
N ARG A 271 -10.53 -17.43 -25.68
CA ARG A 271 -9.11 -17.08 -25.84
C ARG A 271 -8.73 -15.77 -25.16
N LEU A 272 -9.64 -14.79 -25.12
CA LEU A 272 -9.51 -13.60 -24.27
C LEU A 272 -9.41 -14.00 -22.79
N ARG A 273 -10.26 -14.92 -22.31
CA ARG A 273 -10.19 -15.46 -20.94
C ARG A 273 -8.88 -16.22 -20.68
N GLN A 274 -8.43 -17.04 -21.63
CA GLN A 274 -7.17 -17.78 -21.52
C GLN A 274 -5.96 -16.84 -21.45
N GLY A 275 -5.93 -15.78 -22.25
CA GLY A 275 -4.90 -14.73 -22.18
C GLY A 275 -4.90 -14.01 -20.83
N ALA A 276 -6.09 -13.62 -20.33
CA ALA A 276 -6.23 -13.04 -19.00
C ALA A 276 -5.71 -13.98 -17.89
N ALA A 277 -6.03 -15.27 -17.95
CA ALA A 277 -5.60 -16.27 -16.98
C ALA A 277 -4.07 -16.53 -16.99
N ARG A 278 -3.39 -16.32 -18.12
CA ARG A 278 -1.93 -16.47 -18.27
C ARG A 278 -1.13 -15.24 -17.79
N GLY A 279 -1.72 -14.36 -17.00
CA GLY A 279 -1.09 -13.11 -16.52
C GLY A 279 -1.44 -11.87 -17.34
N GLY A 280 -2.26 -12.01 -18.38
CA GLY A 280 -2.73 -10.91 -19.23
C GLY A 280 -2.25 -11.04 -20.68
N ALA A 281 -2.98 -10.42 -21.60
CA ALA A 281 -2.69 -10.46 -23.02
C ALA A 281 -3.21 -9.20 -23.74
N SER A 282 -2.75 -8.96 -24.98
CA SER A 282 -3.30 -7.94 -25.86
C SER A 282 -3.56 -8.50 -27.25
N PHE A 283 -4.69 -8.13 -27.84
CA PHE A 283 -5.15 -8.60 -29.14
C PHE A 283 -5.47 -7.38 -30.02
N ALA A 284 -5.07 -7.37 -31.29
CA ALA A 284 -5.55 -6.33 -32.20
C ALA A 284 -7.05 -6.54 -32.40
N LEU A 285 -7.85 -5.46 -32.45
CA LEU A 285 -9.29 -5.55 -32.59
C LEU A 285 -9.70 -6.31 -33.86
N ALA A 286 -8.99 -6.08 -34.97
CA ALA A 286 -9.21 -6.75 -36.25
C ALA A 286 -9.06 -8.28 -36.18
N ASP A 287 -8.22 -8.79 -35.25
CA ASP A 287 -8.01 -10.24 -35.10
C ASP A 287 -9.14 -10.92 -34.31
N ILE A 288 -9.87 -10.18 -33.46
CA ILE A 288 -10.80 -10.75 -32.47
C ILE A 288 -11.87 -11.67 -33.09
N PRO A 289 -12.54 -11.32 -34.21
CA PRO A 289 -13.49 -12.22 -34.87
C PRO A 289 -12.86 -13.51 -35.41
N HIS A 290 -11.54 -13.52 -35.66
CA HIS A 290 -10.83 -14.56 -36.39
C HIS A 290 -9.86 -15.39 -35.52
N LEU A 291 -9.94 -15.28 -34.19
CA LEU A 291 -9.07 -15.96 -33.23
C LEU A 291 -9.20 -17.51 -33.23
N ARG A 292 -8.72 -18.21 -34.27
CA ARG A 292 -8.61 -19.69 -34.40
C ARG A 292 -7.96 -20.34 -33.18
N PRO A 293 -8.40 -21.52 -32.69
CA PRO A 293 -7.88 -22.12 -31.45
C PRO A 293 -6.35 -22.19 -31.42
N GLU A 294 -5.74 -21.97 -30.25
CA GLU A 294 -4.30 -22.27 -30.11
C GLU A 294 -4.14 -23.79 -30.21
N PRO A 295 -3.24 -24.33 -31.06
CA PRO A 295 -2.97 -25.76 -31.06
C PRO A 295 -2.53 -26.18 -29.65
N PRO A 296 -2.85 -27.42 -29.22
CA PRO A 296 -2.42 -27.90 -27.91
C PRO A 296 -0.90 -27.74 -27.80
N ARG A 297 -0.45 -27.04 -26.76
CA ARG A 297 0.98 -26.86 -26.49
C ARG A 297 1.62 -28.26 -26.47
N PRO A 298 2.70 -28.53 -27.22
CA PRO A 298 3.38 -29.82 -27.13
C PRO A 298 3.70 -30.08 -25.66
N ALA A 299 3.42 -31.31 -25.21
CA ALA A 299 3.74 -31.71 -23.85
C ALA A 299 5.21 -31.37 -23.60
N ALA A 300 5.49 -30.63 -22.53
CA ALA A 300 6.86 -30.25 -22.22
C ALA A 300 7.71 -31.53 -22.16
N GLU A 301 8.68 -31.63 -23.07
CA GLU A 301 9.59 -32.76 -23.08
C GLU A 301 10.24 -32.85 -21.70
N ARG A 302 9.91 -33.92 -20.98
CA ARG A 302 10.58 -34.22 -19.72
C ARG A 302 12.00 -34.59 -20.12
N GLY A 303 12.91 -33.63 -19.98
CA GLY A 303 14.35 -33.91 -20.08
C GLY A 303 14.70 -35.12 -19.20
N PRO A 304 15.66 -35.96 -19.64
CA PRO A 304 15.86 -37.27 -19.06
C PRO A 304 16.10 -37.17 -17.55
N ALA A 305 15.29 -37.89 -16.77
CA ALA A 305 15.45 -37.95 -15.33
C ALA A 305 16.82 -38.57 -15.01
N LEU A 306 17.65 -37.84 -14.27
CA LEU A 306 18.91 -38.37 -13.76
C LEU A 306 18.62 -39.52 -12.80
N LEU A 307 19.17 -40.69 -13.12
CA LEU A 307 19.08 -41.90 -12.29
C LEU A 307 19.78 -41.69 -10.95
N GLY A 308 19.10 -42.03 -9.85
CA GLY A 308 19.52 -41.65 -8.49
C GLY A 308 19.09 -42.61 -7.38
N THR A 309 19.27 -43.93 -7.59
CA THR A 309 19.25 -45.02 -6.57
C THR A 309 17.94 -45.32 -5.80
N PRO A 310 17.70 -46.59 -5.40
CA PRO A 310 16.42 -47.02 -4.80
C PRO A 310 16.44 -47.05 -3.25
N ALA A 311 15.26 -46.95 -2.65
CA ALA A 311 15.01 -47.35 -1.27
C ALA A 311 13.79 -48.29 -1.18
N VAL A 312 14.03 -49.45 -0.55
CA VAL A 312 13.05 -50.43 -0.06
C VAL A 312 12.05 -49.72 0.89
N GLY A 313 10.76 -50.04 1.00
CA GLY A 313 9.95 -51.12 0.43
C GLY A 313 9.09 -51.78 1.52
N ALA A 314 7.77 -51.57 1.49
CA ALA A 314 6.78 -52.35 2.25
C ALA A 314 5.36 -52.04 1.73
N ALA A 315 4.57 -53.08 1.47
CA ALA A 315 3.14 -52.98 1.17
C ALA A 315 2.32 -53.46 2.39
N THR A 316 1.05 -53.02 2.51
CA THR A 316 -0.10 -53.83 2.97
C THR A 316 -1.39 -53.09 2.51
N ALA A 317 -2.54 -53.78 2.51
CA ALA A 317 -3.66 -53.53 1.60
C ALA A 317 -4.96 -53.01 2.25
N LEU A 318 -5.85 -52.50 1.38
CA LEU A 318 -7.33 -52.58 1.39
C LEU A 318 -8.14 -52.22 2.66
N ALA A 319 -9.09 -51.27 2.50
CA ALA A 319 -10.54 -51.55 2.64
C ALA A 319 -11.42 -50.34 2.20
N ASN A 320 -12.61 -50.63 1.65
CA ASN A 320 -13.68 -49.65 1.39
C ASN A 320 -14.61 -49.53 2.62
N ALA A 321 -15.18 -48.34 2.84
CA ALA A 321 -16.51 -48.17 3.46
C ALA A 321 -17.12 -46.81 3.05
N SER A 322 -18.44 -46.76 2.89
CA SER A 322 -19.18 -45.57 2.43
C SER A 322 -20.10 -44.99 3.51
N GLU A 323 -20.35 -43.67 3.41
CA GLU A 323 -21.45 -42.90 4.01
C GLU A 323 -21.45 -42.69 5.56
N PRO A 324 -22.21 -41.70 6.10
CA PRO A 324 -22.93 -40.60 5.45
C PRO A 324 -22.46 -39.19 5.87
N VAL A 325 -22.97 -38.14 5.21
CA VAL A 325 -22.77 -36.73 5.60
C VAL A 325 -23.84 -36.28 6.60
N PRO A 326 -23.48 -35.79 7.80
CA PRO A 326 -24.38 -35.02 8.66
C PRO A 326 -24.31 -33.51 8.36
N ALA A 327 -25.40 -32.80 8.70
CA ALA A 327 -25.61 -31.39 8.34
C ALA A 327 -24.70 -30.40 9.11
N ALA A 328 -24.59 -29.19 8.55
CA ALA A 328 -23.77 -28.12 9.10
C ALA A 328 -24.24 -27.63 10.48
N GLN A 329 -23.28 -27.51 11.40
CA GLN A 329 -23.35 -26.62 12.56
C GLN A 329 -22.05 -25.80 12.59
N GLU A 330 -22.15 -24.48 12.77
CA GLU A 330 -21.00 -23.67 13.18
C GLU A 330 -20.69 -23.94 14.66
N PRO A 331 -19.42 -24.11 15.03
CA PRO A 331 -18.97 -23.89 16.39
C PRO A 331 -17.97 -22.73 16.49
N ALA A 332 -18.05 -22.06 17.64
CA ALA A 332 -17.31 -20.87 18.05
C ALA A 332 -15.78 -20.91 17.88
N ALA A 333 -15.18 -19.72 17.86
CA ALA A 333 -13.73 -19.51 17.81
C ALA A 333 -12.99 -20.23 18.98
N PRO A 334 -11.91 -20.98 18.69
CA PRO A 334 -11.07 -21.56 19.74
C PRO A 334 -10.01 -20.55 20.24
N ALA A 335 -9.74 -20.64 21.54
CA ALA A 335 -8.58 -20.01 22.17
C ALA A 335 -7.29 -20.83 21.94
N ASP A 336 -6.20 -20.31 22.47
CA ASP A 336 -4.80 -20.66 22.19
C ASP A 336 -4.39 -22.11 22.55
N SER A 337 -3.67 -22.80 21.64
CA SER A 337 -2.39 -23.52 21.88
C SER A 337 -2.13 -24.71 20.92
N ALA A 338 -0.86 -25.15 20.87
CA ALA A 338 -0.31 -26.36 20.20
C ALA A 338 0.01 -26.31 18.68
N THR A 339 1.10 -25.58 18.41
CA THR A 339 2.07 -25.65 17.31
C THR A 339 2.33 -27.03 16.64
N VAL A 340 2.26 -27.08 15.30
CA VAL A 340 3.12 -27.90 14.40
C VAL A 340 3.38 -27.06 13.12
N PRO A 341 4.61 -26.98 12.57
CA PRO A 341 4.97 -25.92 11.63
C PRO A 341 4.60 -26.25 10.17
N LEU A 342 4.17 -25.22 9.43
CA LEU A 342 4.23 -25.18 7.97
C LEU A 342 5.31 -24.18 7.58
N ALA A 343 6.22 -24.63 6.69
CA ALA A 343 7.49 -23.94 6.43
C ALA A 343 7.31 -22.48 6.03
N GLU A 344 7.82 -21.58 6.88
CA GLU A 344 8.15 -20.22 6.48
C GLU A 344 9.30 -20.31 5.47
N ALA A 345 9.09 -19.80 4.26
CA ALA A 345 10.18 -19.56 3.33
C ALA A 345 10.83 -18.24 3.74
N ASP A 346 12.03 -18.32 4.31
CA ASP A 346 12.72 -17.24 5.02
C ASP A 346 12.79 -15.91 4.25
N ASP A 347 12.63 -14.83 5.01
CA ASP A 347 12.58 -13.43 4.56
C ASP A 347 13.79 -12.66 5.13
N GLU A 348 15.03 -12.94 4.66
CA GLU A 348 16.24 -12.08 4.67
C GLU A 348 17.44 -12.80 3.99
N PRO A 349 18.44 -12.09 3.42
CA PRO A 349 18.42 -10.78 2.77
C PRO A 349 18.64 -10.84 1.23
#